data_AF-A0A1S7RDI1-F1
#
_entry.id   AF-A0A1S7RDI1-F1
#
_cell.length_a   1.000
_cell.length_b   1.000
_cell.length_c   1.000
_cell.angle_alpha   90.00
_cell.angle_beta   90.00
_cell.angle_gamma   90.00
#
_symmetry.space_group_name_H-M   'P 1'
#
loop_
_entity.id
_entity.type
_entity.pdbx_description
1 polymer ?
#
loop_
_entity_poly.entity_id
_entity_poly.type
_entity_poly.pdbx_seq_one_letter_code
_entity_poly.pdbx_strand_id
1 'polypeptide(L)' 'MPKVVVRNFAISLDGYGAGPDQSLQNPLGVKGEELHQWAFKTAPSTACSARRVARPVRTKTFPKKASKISVPGF' A
#
# COMPACT_ATOMS: atom_id res chain seq x y z
N MET A 1 13.50 -18.64 23.19
CA MET A 1 12.39 -19.17 22.34
C MET A 1 12.29 -18.32 21.08
N PRO A 2 12.23 -18.91 19.88
CA PRO A 2 12.00 -18.16 18.64
C PRO A 2 10.55 -17.63 18.57
N LYS A 3 10.35 -16.48 17.94
CA LYS A 3 9.03 -15.84 17.77
C LYS A 3 8.44 -16.21 16.41
N VAL A 4 7.30 -16.88 16.40
CA VAL A 4 6.57 -17.25 15.17
C VAL A 4 5.82 -16.04 14.64
N VAL A 5 5.96 -15.75 13.34
CA VAL A 5 5.29 -14.62 12.67
C VAL A 5 4.72 -15.09 11.34
N VAL A 6 3.47 -14.71 11.07
CA VAL A 6 2.79 -14.94 9.79
C VAL A 6 2.69 -13.61 9.06
N ARG A 7 3.20 -13.53 7.82
CA ARG A 7 3.21 -12.29 7.02
C ARG A 7 2.32 -12.31 5.79
N ASN A 8 1.84 -13.48 5.40
CA ASN A 8 1.20 -13.71 4.10
C ASN A 8 -0.09 -14.51 4.28
N PHE A 9 -1.07 -13.88 4.93
CA PHE A 9 -2.34 -14.50 5.29
C PHE A 9 -3.48 -13.60 4.85
N ALA A 10 -4.56 -14.22 4.37
CA ALA A 10 -5.78 -13.54 3.96
C ALA A 10 -6.95 -14.04 4.79
N ILE A 11 -7.85 -13.12 5.12
CA ILE A 11 -9.10 -13.41 5.79
C ILE A 11 -10.19 -12.56 5.17
N SER A 12 -11.33 -13.16 4.89
CA SER A 12 -12.50 -12.44 4.41
C SER A 12 -13.10 -11.58 5.54
N LEU A 13 -14.01 -10.66 5.19
CA LEU A 13 -14.63 -9.76 6.18
C LEU A 13 -15.47 -10.50 7.24
N ASP A 14 -16.01 -11.65 6.84
CA ASP A 14 -16.78 -12.60 7.66
C ASP A 14 -15.89 -13.63 8.40
N GLY A 15 -14.57 -13.53 8.28
CA GLY A 15 -13.63 -14.27 9.15
C GLY A 15 -13.12 -15.60 8.57
N TYR A 16 -13.25 -15.84 7.27
CA TYR A 16 -12.84 -17.09 6.64
C TYR A 16 -11.45 -16.98 6.00
N GLY A 17 -10.57 -17.95 6.27
CA GLY A 17 -9.27 -18.10 5.60
C GLY A 17 -9.35 -18.84 4.27
N ALA A 18 -10.39 -19.65 4.08
CA ALA A 18 -10.82 -20.26 2.84
C ALA A 18 -12.35 -20.17 2.82
N GLY A 19 -12.95 -19.96 1.66
CA GLY A 19 -14.40 -19.77 1.55
C GLY A 19 -15.23 -20.93 2.13
N PRO A 20 -16.52 -20.71 2.40
CA PRO A 20 -17.41 -21.76 2.88
C PRO A 20 -17.55 -22.91 1.86
N ASP A 21 -18.04 -24.07 2.31
CA ASP A 21 -18.32 -25.25 1.48
C ASP A 21 -17.10 -25.81 0.74
N GLN A 22 -15.98 -25.96 1.45
CA GLN A 22 -14.79 -26.63 0.93
C GLN A 22 -15.07 -28.10 0.59
N SER A 23 -14.59 -28.55 -0.56
CA SER A 23 -14.67 -29.95 -1.01
C SER A 23 -13.44 -30.33 -1.80
N LEU A 24 -13.30 -31.61 -2.18
CA LEU A 24 -12.20 -32.05 -3.06
C LEU A 24 -12.26 -31.36 -4.43
N GLN A 25 -13.46 -31.04 -4.90
CA GLN A 25 -13.68 -30.35 -6.17
C GLN A 25 -13.52 -28.83 -6.03
N ASN A 26 -13.77 -28.28 -4.85
CA ASN A 26 -13.62 -26.86 -4.54
C ASN A 26 -12.75 -26.65 -3.29
N PRO A 27 -11.42 -26.80 -3.42
CA PRO A 27 -10.52 -26.89 -2.26
C PRO A 27 -10.43 -25.57 -1.48
N LEU A 28 -10.64 -24.42 -2.14
CA LEU A 28 -10.64 -23.12 -1.48
C LEU A 28 -12.02 -22.66 -1.02
N GLY A 29 -13.07 -23.43 -1.31
CA GLY A 29 -14.45 -23.05 -0.99
C GLY A 29 -14.97 -21.90 -1.85
N VAL A 30 -16.24 -21.54 -1.65
CA VAL A 30 -16.93 -20.51 -2.42
C VAL A 30 -16.25 -19.15 -2.22
N LYS A 31 -15.85 -18.49 -3.32
CA LYS A 31 -15.07 -17.23 -3.31
C LYS A 31 -13.68 -17.33 -2.67
N GLY A 32 -13.18 -18.53 -2.37
CA GLY A 32 -11.84 -18.70 -1.82
C GLY A 32 -10.73 -18.26 -2.77
N GLU A 33 -10.91 -18.45 -4.08
CA GLU A 33 -9.97 -17.95 -5.09
C GLU A 33 -9.95 -16.42 -5.18
N GLU A 34 -11.12 -15.78 -4.97
CA GLU A 34 -11.24 -14.32 -4.94
C GLU A 34 -10.46 -13.72 -3.76
N LEU A 35 -10.59 -14.34 -2.58
CA LEU A 35 -9.84 -13.98 -1.37
C LEU A 35 -8.32 -14.07 -1.59
N HIS A 36 -7.86 -15.02 -2.41
CA HIS A 36 -6.45 -15.27 -2.67
C HIS A 36 -5.93 -14.70 -3.98
N GLN A 37 -6.69 -13.82 -4.66
CA GLN A 37 -6.23 -13.22 -5.92
C GLN A 37 -4.87 -12.53 -5.80
N TRP A 38 -4.54 -11.96 -4.64
CA TRP A 38 -3.24 -11.34 -4.39
C TRP A 38 -2.07 -12.34 -4.48
N ALA A 39 -2.30 -13.61 -4.16
CA ALA A 39 -1.30 -14.68 -4.20
C ALA A 39 -1.18 -15.31 -5.59
N PHE A 40 -2.30 -15.39 -6.32
CA PHE A 40 -2.38 -16.07 -7.62
C PHE A 40 -2.27 -15.14 -8.84
N LYS A 41 -2.38 -13.82 -8.67
CA LYS A 41 -2.14 -12.86 -9.76
C LYS A 41 -0.66 -12.77 -10.10
N THR A 42 -0.18 -13.64 -10.97
CA THR A 42 0.93 -13.32 -11.86
C THR A 42 0.34 -12.71 -13.13
N ALA A 43 0.63 -11.43 -13.40
CA ALA A 43 0.50 -10.89 -14.74
C ALA A 43 1.90 -10.88 -15.37
N PRO A 44 2.10 -11.22 -16.67
CA PRO A 44 3.30 -10.75 -17.35
C PRO A 44 3.18 -9.23 -17.54
N SER A 45 3.75 -8.44 -16.62
CA SER A 45 3.80 -6.95 -16.65
C SER A 45 2.39 -6.31 -16.57
N THR A 46 2.02 -5.31 -15.77
CA THR A 46 2.68 -4.11 -15.24
C THR A 46 1.97 -3.74 -13.93
N ALA A 47 1.71 -4.72 -13.04
CA ALA A 47 0.96 -4.50 -11.80
C ALA A 47 1.83 -4.05 -10.62
N CYS A 48 3.16 -3.98 -10.77
CA CYS A 48 3.99 -3.08 -9.96
C CYS A 48 3.77 -1.62 -10.39
N SER A 49 2.51 -1.20 -10.57
CA SER A 49 2.17 0.21 -10.44
C SER A 49 2.00 0.44 -8.95
N ALA A 50 3.14 0.67 -8.29
CA ALA A 50 3.14 1.44 -7.07
C ALA A 50 2.35 2.71 -7.37
N ARG A 51 1.09 2.78 -6.92
CA ARG A 51 0.34 4.02 -6.83
C ARG A 51 1.07 4.87 -5.80
N ARG A 52 2.16 5.49 -6.24
CA ARG A 52 2.82 6.59 -5.57
C ARG A 52 1.78 7.70 -5.55
N VAL A 53 1.01 7.77 -4.47
CA VAL A 53 0.34 9.00 -4.11
C VAL A 53 1.44 10.04 -3.98
N ALA A 54 1.62 10.83 -5.03
CA ALA A 54 2.54 11.95 -5.03
C ALA A 54 2.04 12.90 -3.93
N ARG A 55 2.67 12.85 -2.75
CA ARG A 55 2.54 13.92 -1.77
C ARG A 55 3.01 15.19 -2.47
N PRO A 56 2.18 16.24 -2.62
CA PRO A 56 2.69 17.51 -3.07
C PRO A 56 3.66 18.01 -2.00
N VAL A 57 4.92 18.17 -2.37
CA VAL A 57 5.90 18.88 -1.54
C VAL A 57 5.41 20.32 -1.45
N ARG A 58 4.90 20.70 -0.27
CA ARG A 58 4.53 22.08 0.04
C ARG A 58 5.81 22.92 0.03
N THR A 59 6.11 23.55 -1.10
CA THR A 59 7.18 24.54 -1.18
C THR A 59 6.78 25.71 -0.27
N LYS A 60 7.53 25.91 0.82
CA LYS A 60 7.39 27.12 1.63
C LYS A 60 7.94 28.27 0.80
N THR A 61 7.07 29.08 0.21
CA THR A 61 7.43 30.42 -0.25
C THR A 61 7.78 31.26 0.97
N PHE A 62 9.08 31.45 1.21
CA PHE A 62 9.54 32.43 2.19
C PHE A 62 9.34 33.85 1.60
N PRO A 63 8.69 34.77 2.32
CA PRO A 63 8.60 36.15 1.86
C PRO A 63 10.00 36.78 1.95
N LYS A 64 10.53 37.27 0.83
CA LYS A 64 11.73 38.10 0.83
C LYS A 64 11.38 39.43 1.51
N LYS A 65 11.70 39.57 2.80
CA LYS A 65 11.76 40.88 3.44
C LYS A 65 12.92 41.64 2.80
N ALA A 66 12.59 42.62 1.96
CA ALA A 66 13.54 43.61 1.47
C ALA A 66 14.00 44.46 2.67
N SER A 67 15.15 44.11 3.24
CA SER A 67 15.86 45.00 4.17
C SER A 67 16.68 45.96 3.32
N LYS A 68 16.18 47.20 3.16
CA LYS A 68 17.00 48.32 2.70
C LYS A 68 17.99 48.64 3.83
N ILE A 69 19.22 48.16 3.70
CA ILE A 69 20.33 48.66 4.49
C ILE A 69 20.81 49.93 3.79
N SER A 70 20.50 51.09 4.37
CA SER A 70 21.15 52.33 4.00
C SER A 70 22.57 52.31 4.57
N VAL A 71 23.58 52.38 3.70
CA VAL A 71 24.95 52.69 4.09
C VAL A 71 25.03 54.19 4.43
N PRO A 72 25.50 54.58 5.64
CA PRO A 72 25.91 55.96 5.87
C PRO A 72 27.29 56.16 5.27
N GLY A 73 27.45 57.23 4.50
CA GLY A 73 28.72 57.60 3.89
C GLY A 73 29.79 57.88 4.94
N PHE A 74 30.97 57.34 4.69
CA PHE A 74 32.28 57.92 4.94
C PHE A 74 33.29 57.21 4.03
#